data_AF-A0A6I0EKF2-F1
#
_entry.id   AF-A0A6I0EKF2-F1
#
_cell.length_a   1.000
_cell.length_b   1.000
_cell.length_c   1.000
_cell.angle_alpha   90.00
_cell.angle_beta   90.00
_cell.angle_gamma   90.00
#
_symmetry.space_group_name_H-M   'P 1'
#
loop_
_entity.id
_entity.type
_entity.pdbx_description
1 polymer ?
#
loop_
_entity_poly.entity_id
_entity_poly.type
_entity_poly.pdbx_seq_one_letter_code
_entity_poly.pdbx_strand_id
1 'polypeptide(L)'
;MVQTSVQFTPVQVLQAARRAEAEGKMDYALQFYRHLVEQHGTTVEAQEAREGLFRIAEWRWGEARVARSREAGAASPQSAQAAPPPNPSVGGQRVYNVANHAPPSGYAADQQQAPTGMPQIVSRQQGQGEEDLPPLQPRFRVAKFVAHALSGIGWLMLLSGIALAVGAGSVGQLAAVALFGLPLGVLVGAPAVVLGLALVVAGQLAAAVFESTNATLELVAIERGRTSF
;
A
#
# COMPACT_ATOMS: atom_id res chain seq x y z
N MET A 1 -3.42 29.31 -33.81
CA MET A 1 -2.64 29.63 -32.59
C MET A 1 -1.77 28.42 -32.29
N VAL A 2 -0.47 28.51 -32.54
CA VAL A 2 0.47 27.39 -32.33
C VAL A 2 0.83 27.38 -30.85
N GLN A 3 0.31 26.41 -30.08
CA GLN A 3 0.79 26.15 -28.73
C GLN A 3 2.19 25.54 -28.84
N THR A 4 3.21 26.34 -28.59
CA THR A 4 4.57 25.85 -28.35
C THR A 4 4.57 25.10 -27.02
N SER A 5 4.55 23.76 -27.08
CA SER A 5 4.78 22.91 -25.91
C SER A 5 6.16 23.23 -25.34
N VAL A 6 6.21 23.80 -24.14
CA VAL A 6 7.47 24.06 -23.44
C VAL A 6 8.12 22.72 -23.14
N GLN A 7 9.23 22.42 -23.81
CA GLN A 7 10.01 21.20 -23.57
C GLN A 7 10.97 21.49 -22.41
N PHE A 8 10.72 20.85 -21.26
CA PHE A 8 11.63 20.90 -20.13
C PHE A 8 12.70 19.83 -20.27
N THR A 9 13.93 20.13 -19.89
CA THR A 9 14.99 19.11 -19.90
C THR A 9 14.81 18.15 -18.72
N PRO A 10 15.22 16.87 -18.83
CA PRO A 10 15.08 15.90 -17.74
C PRO A 10 15.70 16.39 -16.42
N VAL A 11 16.84 17.07 -16.49
CA VAL A 11 17.54 17.64 -15.34
C VAL A 11 16.70 18.71 -14.63
N GLN A 12 16.00 19.57 -15.38
CA GLN A 12 15.13 20.60 -14.80
C GLN A 12 13.93 19.99 -14.08
N VAL A 13 13.31 18.96 -14.69
CA VAL A 13 12.19 18.23 -14.07
C VAL A 13 12.66 17.54 -12.79
N LEU A 14 13.85 16.93 -12.78
CA LEU A 14 14.41 16.28 -11.60
C LEU A 14 14.68 17.28 -10.47
N GLN A 15 15.25 18.44 -10.78
CA GLN A 15 15.48 19.50 -9.80
C GLN A 15 14.17 20.04 -9.22
N ALA A 16 13.13 20.21 -10.06
CA ALA A 16 11.80 20.59 -9.61
C ALA A 16 11.20 19.54 -8.66
N ALA A 17 11.36 18.25 -8.98
CA ALA A 17 10.92 17.14 -8.12
C ALA A 17 11.61 17.19 -6.74
N ARG A 18 12.94 17.33 -6.70
CA ARG A 18 13.71 17.42 -5.45
C ARG A 18 13.35 18.65 -4.62
N ARG A 19 13.09 19.79 -5.26
CA ARG A 19 12.60 20.99 -4.55
C ARG A 19 11.21 20.75 -3.96
N ALA A 20 10.30 20.13 -4.70
CA ALA A 20 8.97 19.79 -4.19
C ALA A 20 9.06 18.80 -3.00
N GLU A 21 9.97 17.83 -3.05
CA GLU A 21 10.26 16.91 -1.95
C GLU A 21 10.77 17.68 -0.70
N ALA A 22 11.73 18.58 -0.88
CA ALA A 22 12.28 19.41 0.20
C ALA A 22 11.25 20.38 0.81
N GLU A 23 10.28 20.85 0.01
CA GLU A 23 9.16 21.67 0.46
C GLU A 23 8.04 20.86 1.15
N GLY A 24 8.15 19.53 1.20
CA GLY A 24 7.12 18.66 1.77
C GLY A 24 5.90 18.44 0.85
N LYS A 25 5.96 18.91 -0.39
CA LYS A 25 4.88 18.79 -1.39
C LYS A 25 4.98 17.46 -2.13
N MET A 26 4.76 16.36 -1.40
CA MET A 26 5.00 15.00 -1.89
C MET A 26 4.16 14.65 -3.14
N ASP A 27 2.93 15.13 -3.26
CA ASP A 27 2.10 14.90 -4.44
C ASP A 27 2.66 15.55 -5.71
N TYR A 28 3.27 16.73 -5.59
CA TYR A 28 3.94 17.40 -6.71
C TYR A 28 5.23 16.68 -7.09
N ALA A 29 6.02 16.27 -6.10
CA ALA A 29 7.23 15.48 -6.35
C ALA A 29 6.89 14.17 -7.10
N LEU A 30 5.81 13.49 -6.69
CA LEU A 30 5.31 12.30 -7.37
C LEU A 30 4.97 12.55 -8.85
N GLN A 31 4.27 13.65 -9.15
CA GLN A 31 3.92 14.01 -10.54
C GLN A 31 5.17 14.25 -11.39
N PHE A 32 6.16 14.98 -10.89
CA PHE A 32 7.40 15.23 -11.62
C PHE A 32 8.21 13.95 -11.84
N TYR A 33 8.35 13.10 -10.82
CA TYR A 33 9.06 11.83 -10.98
C TYR A 33 8.37 10.89 -11.97
N ARG A 34 7.04 10.82 -11.92
CA ARG A 34 6.26 10.02 -12.87
C ARG A 34 6.43 10.54 -14.31
N HIS A 35 6.32 11.85 -14.51
CA HIS A 35 6.54 12.48 -15.80
C HIS A 35 7.95 12.19 -16.34
N LEU A 36 8.97 12.25 -15.48
CA LEU A 36 10.35 11.99 -15.86
C LEU A 36 10.56 10.51 -16.25
N VAL A 37 9.97 9.56 -15.52
CA VAL A 37 10.06 8.13 -15.87
C VAL A 37 9.30 7.80 -17.15
N GLU A 38 8.12 8.40 -17.36
CA GLU A 38 7.28 8.15 -18.54
C GLU A 38 7.88 8.74 -19.82
N GLN A 39 8.42 9.96 -19.76
CA GLN A 39 8.95 10.64 -20.95
C GLN A 39 10.45 10.41 -21.19
N HIS A 40 11.21 10.15 -20.13
CA HIS A 40 12.67 10.08 -20.17
C HIS A 40 13.23 8.78 -19.56
N GLY A 41 12.47 7.68 -19.62
CA GLY A 41 12.79 6.43 -18.92
C GLY A 41 14.16 5.79 -19.17
N THR A 42 14.88 6.19 -20.24
CA THR A 42 16.23 5.69 -20.58
C THR A 42 17.36 6.56 -20.04
N THR A 43 17.08 7.74 -19.45
CA THR A 43 18.13 8.63 -18.94
C THR A 43 18.51 8.28 -17.50
N VAL A 44 19.68 8.75 -17.06
CA VAL A 44 20.18 8.52 -15.69
C VAL A 44 19.26 9.20 -14.67
N GLU A 45 18.71 10.37 -15.00
CA GLU A 45 17.74 11.09 -14.17
C GLU A 45 16.46 10.28 -13.94
N ALA A 46 16.05 9.44 -14.90
CA ALA A 46 14.90 8.56 -14.73
C ALA A 46 15.17 7.40 -13.78
N GLN A 47 16.43 6.95 -13.65
CA GLN A 47 16.79 5.97 -12.64
C GLN A 47 16.68 6.59 -11.25
N GLU A 48 17.23 7.79 -11.06
CA GLU A 48 17.09 8.53 -9.79
C GLU A 48 15.63 8.86 -9.46
N ALA A 49 14.81 9.16 -10.48
CA ALA A 49 13.38 9.39 -10.29
C ALA A 49 12.65 8.13 -9.77
N ARG A 50 13.03 6.93 -10.24
CA ARG A 50 12.47 5.67 -9.72
C ARG A 50 12.81 5.49 -8.24
N GLU A 51 14.04 5.79 -7.84
CA GLU A 51 14.44 5.77 -6.43
C GLU A 51 13.66 6.79 -5.60
N GLY A 52 13.41 7.99 -6.15
CA GLY A 52 12.53 8.99 -5.55
C GLY A 52 11.10 8.48 -5.33
N LEU A 53 10.52 7.80 -6.32
CA LEU A 53 9.19 7.19 -6.20
C LEU A 53 9.14 6.13 -5.09
N PHE A 54 10.18 5.31 -4.93
CA PHE A 54 10.25 4.34 -3.84
C PHE A 54 10.27 5.02 -2.46
N ARG A 55 11.03 6.11 -2.30
CA ARG A 55 11.06 6.89 -1.04
C ARG A 55 9.68 7.50 -0.71
N ILE A 56 8.97 8.01 -1.71
CA ILE A 56 7.61 8.54 -1.54
C ILE A 56 6.62 7.42 -1.17
N ALA A 57 6.74 6.24 -1.79
CA ALA A 57 5.89 5.10 -1.46
C ALA A 57 6.07 4.62 -0.01
N GLU A 58 7.33 4.58 0.46
CA GLU A 58 7.65 4.24 1.85
C GLU A 58 7.06 5.26 2.83
N TRP A 59 7.22 6.55 2.55
CA TRP A 59 6.63 7.61 3.36
C TRP A 59 5.10 7.46 3.47
N ARG A 60 4.42 7.20 2.34
CA ARG A 60 2.97 7.01 2.29
C ARG A 60 2.49 5.77 3.05
N TRP A 61 3.26 4.68 3.01
CA TRP A 61 2.98 3.49 3.83
C TRP A 61 3.19 3.75 5.32
N GLY A 62 4.17 4.58 5.69
CA GLY A 62 4.36 5.06 7.05
C GLY A 62 3.13 5.81 7.57
N GLU A 63 2.63 6.78 6.82
CA GLU A 63 1.42 7.54 7.18
C GLU A 63 0.18 6.64 7.31
N ALA A 64 -0.03 5.73 6.36
CA ALA A 64 -1.17 4.80 6.40
C ALA A 64 -1.14 3.90 7.66
N ARG A 65 0.06 3.49 8.09
CA ARG A 65 0.22 2.72 9.33
C ARG A 65 -0.12 3.57 10.55
N VAL A 66 0.31 4.82 10.60
CA VAL A 66 0.00 5.74 11.71
C VAL A 66 -1.49 6.05 11.78
N ALA A 67 -2.14 6.30 10.64
CA ALA A 67 -3.58 6.52 10.56
C ALA A 67 -4.36 5.30 11.08
N ARG A 68 -3.99 4.10 10.64
CA ARG A 68 -4.61 2.85 11.11
C ARG A 68 -4.41 2.62 12.61
N SER A 69 -3.24 2.93 13.15
CA SER A 69 -2.99 2.83 14.59
C SER A 69 -3.83 3.84 15.40
N ARG A 70 -4.08 5.04 14.87
CA ARG A 70 -4.98 6.03 15.51
C ARG A 70 -6.43 5.56 15.50
N GLU A 71 -6.89 5.00 14.38
CA GLU A 71 -8.25 4.45 14.25
C GLU A 71 -8.46 3.23 15.16
N ALA A 72 -7.48 2.32 15.23
CA ALA A 72 -7.52 1.17 16.13
C ALA A 72 -7.45 1.57 17.62
N GLY A 73 -6.80 2.70 17.95
CA GLY A 73 -6.77 3.26 19.30
C GLY A 73 -8.05 3.99 19.74
N ALA A 74 -8.95 4.33 18.80
CA ALA A 74 -10.21 5.02 19.10
C ALA A 74 -11.38 4.07 19.39
N ALA A 75 -11.23 2.77 19.12
CA ALA A 75 -12.25 1.75 19.35
C ALA A 75 -11.79 0.69 20.37
N SER A 76 -11.61 1.08 21.63
CA SER A 76 -11.84 0.26 22.85
C SER A 76 -11.48 1.03 24.12
N PRO A 77 -12.44 1.32 25.02
CA PRO A 77 -12.14 1.45 26.44
C PRO A 77 -12.08 0.03 27.06
N GLN A 78 -11.03 -0.21 27.85
CA GLN A 78 -11.06 -1.12 28.99
C GLN A 78 -11.06 -2.64 28.71
N SER A 79 -9.87 -3.21 28.57
CA SER A 79 -9.58 -4.57 29.01
C SER A 79 -8.17 -4.66 29.60
N ALA A 80 -8.14 -4.86 30.93
CA ALA A 80 -7.06 -5.40 31.73
C ALA A 80 -5.65 -4.79 31.57
N GLN A 81 -5.37 -3.79 32.42
CA GLN A 81 -4.03 -3.60 32.98
C GLN A 81 -3.59 -4.89 33.70
N ALA A 82 -2.89 -5.76 32.98
CA ALA A 82 -1.97 -6.69 33.59
C ALA A 82 -0.70 -5.91 33.95
N ALA A 83 -0.43 -5.79 35.25
CA ALA A 83 0.78 -5.15 35.77
C ALA A 83 2.04 -5.81 35.18
N PRO A 84 2.99 -5.04 34.60
CA PRO A 84 4.30 -5.58 34.26
C PRO A 84 5.12 -5.83 35.54
N PRO A 85 5.95 -6.90 35.59
CA PRO A 85 6.83 -7.14 36.72
C PRO A 85 7.86 -5.99 36.85
N PRO A 86 8.26 -5.62 38.07
CA PRO A 86 9.28 -4.61 38.28
C PRO A 86 10.64 -5.19 37.88
N ASN A 87 11.23 -4.67 36.80
CA ASN A 87 12.63 -4.95 36.47
C ASN A 87 13.44 -3.66 36.56
N PRO A 88 14.61 -3.68 37.22
CA PRO A 88 15.32 -2.48 37.61
C PRO A 88 16.07 -1.83 36.45
N SER A 89 16.04 -0.51 36.52
CA SER A 89 16.77 0.51 35.76
C SER A 89 18.22 0.15 35.41
N VAL A 90 18.56 0.06 34.12
CA VAL A 90 19.86 0.51 33.59
C VAL A 90 19.68 1.00 32.13
N GLY A 91 19.81 2.31 31.95
CA GLY A 91 20.42 2.94 30.76
C GLY A 91 19.69 2.88 29.41
N GLY A 92 19.06 4.00 29.02
CA GLY A 92 19.01 4.40 27.61
C GLY A 92 17.65 4.32 26.89
N GLN A 93 16.61 4.95 27.45
CA GLN A 93 15.34 5.16 26.74
C GLN A 93 15.38 6.49 25.95
N ARG A 94 15.37 6.44 24.62
CA ARG A 94 14.91 7.54 23.76
C ARG A 94 13.58 7.16 23.13
N VAL A 95 12.50 7.55 23.81
CA VAL A 95 11.14 7.56 23.25
C VAL A 95 10.96 8.91 22.56
N TYR A 96 10.86 8.94 21.23
CA TYR A 96 10.46 10.14 20.49
C TYR A 96 8.95 10.32 20.62
N ASN A 97 8.55 11.17 21.57
CA ASN A 97 7.18 11.66 21.70
C ASN A 97 7.12 13.04 21.02
N VAL A 98 6.71 13.11 19.76
CA VAL A 98 6.49 14.38 19.03
C VAL A 98 5.01 14.73 19.15
N ALA A 99 4.65 15.30 20.30
CA ALA A 99 3.38 15.98 20.50
C ALA A 99 3.65 17.31 21.20
N ASN A 100 3.16 18.39 20.61
CA ASN A 100 3.03 19.74 21.16
C ASN A 100 4.34 20.42 21.60
N HIS A 101 4.97 21.12 20.67
CA HIS A 101 5.69 22.35 21.00
C HIS A 101 4.88 23.53 20.47
N ALA A 102 4.14 24.17 21.38
CA ALA A 102 3.69 25.54 21.20
C ALA A 102 4.92 26.46 21.34
N PRO A 103 5.16 27.42 20.45
CA PRO A 103 6.24 28.38 20.64
C PRO A 103 5.86 29.39 21.74
N PRO A 104 6.77 29.73 22.65
CA PRO A 104 6.54 30.78 23.63
C PRO A 104 6.54 32.14 22.94
N SER A 105 5.48 32.89 23.22
CA SER A 105 5.30 34.30 22.96
C SER A 105 6.37 35.15 23.65
N GLY A 106 7.01 36.02 22.87
CA GLY A 106 7.74 37.18 23.38
C GLY A 106 9.00 37.45 22.61
N TYR A 107 8.95 38.38 21.64
CA TYR A 107 9.79 39.57 21.54
C TYR A 107 9.27 40.46 20.41
N ALA A 108 9.53 41.75 20.60
CA ALA A 108 8.88 42.91 20.03
C ALA A 108 9.07 43.13 18.52
N ALA A 109 8.06 43.80 17.97
CA ALA A 109 8.09 44.80 16.90
C ALA A 109 9.38 44.95 16.08
N ASP A 110 9.31 44.52 14.83
CA ASP A 110 9.78 45.35 13.73
C ASP A 110 8.74 45.37 12.61
N GLN A 111 8.33 46.59 12.25
CA GLN A 111 7.47 46.87 11.13
C GLN A 111 8.23 46.57 9.84
N GLN A 112 7.73 45.66 9.02
CA GLN A 112 8.10 45.64 7.62
C GLN A 112 6.86 45.47 6.74
N GLN A 113 6.53 46.61 6.14
CA GLN A 113 5.56 46.84 5.09
C GLN A 113 5.47 45.69 4.08
N ALA A 114 4.24 45.23 3.86
CA ALA A 114 3.88 44.37 2.74
C ALA A 114 3.96 45.11 1.40
N PRO A 115 4.38 44.43 0.31
CA PRO A 115 3.86 44.67 -1.01
C PRO A 115 2.79 43.60 -1.34
N THR A 116 1.55 44.08 -1.28
CA THR A 116 0.39 43.84 -2.14
C THR A 116 0.52 42.79 -3.26
N GLY A 117 -0.35 41.78 -3.22
CA GLY A 117 -0.91 41.17 -4.43
C GLY A 117 -0.46 39.75 -4.77
N MET A 118 -0.64 38.79 -3.87
CA MET A 118 -0.66 37.38 -4.30
C MET A 118 -2.06 37.01 -4.81
N PRO A 119 -2.19 36.43 -6.02
CA PRO A 119 -3.47 35.98 -6.53
C PRO A 119 -3.98 34.88 -5.62
N GLN A 120 -5.15 35.13 -5.05
CA GLN A 120 -5.90 34.18 -4.24
C GLN A 120 -6.11 32.93 -5.11
N ILE A 121 -5.37 31.86 -4.81
CA ILE A 121 -5.63 30.54 -5.39
C ILE A 121 -7.04 30.22 -4.94
N VAL A 122 -7.98 30.31 -5.87
CA VAL A 122 -9.32 29.75 -5.75
C VAL A 122 -9.07 28.27 -5.51
N SER A 123 -9.03 27.89 -4.23
CA SER A 123 -9.24 26.53 -3.79
C SER A 123 -10.61 26.17 -4.34
N ARG A 124 -10.58 25.56 -5.53
CA ARG A 124 -11.73 25.01 -6.23
C ARG A 124 -12.48 24.23 -5.18
N GLN A 125 -13.58 24.83 -4.73
CA GLN A 125 -14.51 24.35 -3.75
C GLN A 125 -14.94 22.97 -4.24
N GLN A 126 -14.28 21.96 -3.69
CA GLN A 126 -14.37 20.59 -4.14
C GLN A 126 -15.70 20.06 -3.59
N GLY A 127 -16.75 20.23 -4.39
CA GLY A 127 -17.93 19.37 -4.40
C GLY A 127 -18.73 19.29 -3.09
N GLN A 128 -19.41 20.37 -2.70
CA GLN A 128 -20.60 20.29 -1.84
C GLN A 128 -21.83 19.69 -2.58
N GLY A 129 -21.63 19.02 -3.72
CA GLY A 129 -22.68 18.40 -4.54
C GLY A 129 -22.57 16.87 -4.64
N GLU A 130 -21.63 16.24 -3.94
CA GLU A 130 -21.41 14.79 -3.98
C GLU A 130 -22.16 14.04 -2.86
N GLU A 131 -22.89 14.75 -1.98
CA GLU A 131 -23.55 14.18 -0.79
C GLU A 131 -24.86 13.40 -1.06
N ASP A 132 -25.38 13.42 -2.29
CA ASP A 132 -26.69 12.80 -2.61
C ASP A 132 -26.63 11.72 -3.71
N LEU A 133 -25.43 11.18 -3.98
CA LEU A 133 -25.32 9.96 -4.78
C LEU A 133 -25.55 8.75 -3.85
N PRO A 134 -26.54 7.88 -4.13
CA PRO A 134 -26.80 6.73 -3.28
C PRO A 134 -25.53 5.89 -3.18
N PRO A 135 -25.10 5.49 -1.96
CA PRO A 135 -23.86 4.76 -1.77
C PRO A 135 -23.89 3.52 -2.66
N LEU A 136 -22.91 3.42 -3.56
CA LEU A 136 -22.73 2.29 -4.46
C LEU A 136 -22.70 1.02 -3.61
N GLN A 137 -23.83 0.31 -3.58
CA GLN A 137 -23.91 -0.92 -2.80
C GLN A 137 -22.88 -1.90 -3.38
N PRO A 138 -21.96 -2.44 -2.56
CA PRO A 138 -20.90 -3.32 -3.03
C PRO A 138 -21.50 -4.66 -3.49
N ARG A 139 -21.92 -4.73 -4.76
CA ARG A 139 -22.52 -5.91 -5.39
C ARG A 139 -21.56 -7.11 -5.50
N PHE A 140 -20.28 -6.92 -5.22
CA PHE A 140 -19.24 -7.95 -5.40
C PHE A 140 -18.80 -8.64 -4.09
N ARG A 141 -19.51 -8.48 -2.97
CA ARG A 141 -19.16 -9.16 -1.70
C ARG A 141 -19.09 -10.68 -1.82
N VAL A 142 -20.01 -11.28 -2.58
CA VAL A 142 -20.06 -12.73 -2.80
C VAL A 142 -18.83 -13.21 -3.57
N ALA A 143 -18.41 -12.48 -4.61
CA ALA A 143 -17.23 -12.85 -5.40
C ALA A 143 -15.94 -12.80 -4.56
N LYS A 144 -15.79 -11.77 -3.71
CA LYS A 144 -14.65 -11.67 -2.79
C LYS A 144 -14.61 -12.83 -1.79
N PHE A 145 -15.77 -13.22 -1.26
CA PHE A 145 -15.89 -14.38 -0.37
C PHE A 145 -15.50 -15.68 -1.06
N VAL A 146 -15.97 -15.92 -2.29
CA VAL A 146 -15.62 -17.12 -3.08
C VAL A 146 -14.11 -17.18 -3.34
N ALA A 147 -13.47 -16.05 -3.68
CA ALA A 147 -12.03 -16.00 -3.90
C ALA A 147 -11.24 -16.35 -2.62
N HIS A 148 -11.67 -15.84 -1.45
CA HIS A 148 -11.02 -16.16 -0.18
C HIS A 148 -11.25 -17.61 0.23
N ALA A 149 -12.45 -18.16 -0.01
CA ALA A 149 -12.77 -19.56 0.26
C ALA A 149 -11.90 -20.50 -0.59
N LEU A 150 -11.75 -20.23 -1.89
CA LEU A 150 -10.87 -21.00 -2.78
C LEU A 150 -9.40 -20.94 -2.34
N SER A 151 -8.92 -19.77 -1.94
CA SER A 151 -7.56 -19.61 -1.41
C SER A 151 -7.36 -20.41 -0.11
N GLY A 152 -8.33 -20.36 0.82
CA GLY A 152 -8.30 -21.14 2.06
C GLY A 152 -8.28 -22.64 1.81
N ILE A 153 -9.09 -23.14 0.87
CA ILE A 153 -9.10 -24.56 0.46
C ILE A 153 -7.74 -24.95 -0.13
N GLY A 154 -7.13 -24.10 -0.96
CA GLY A 154 -5.79 -24.33 -1.52
C GLY A 154 -4.71 -24.49 -0.43
N TRP A 155 -4.74 -23.63 0.60
CA TRP A 155 -3.82 -23.73 1.74
C TRP A 155 -4.03 -25.01 2.55
N LEU A 156 -5.27 -25.42 2.81
CA LEU A 156 -5.56 -26.67 3.52
C LEU A 156 -5.06 -27.89 2.73
N MET A 157 -5.28 -27.92 1.41
CA MET A 157 -4.74 -28.98 0.55
C MET A 157 -3.21 -29.02 0.57
N LEU A 158 -2.56 -27.86 0.50
CA LEU A 158 -1.11 -27.75 0.52
C LEU A 158 -0.52 -28.26 1.84
N LEU A 159 -1.07 -27.81 2.98
CA LEU A 159 -0.65 -28.27 4.31
C LEU A 159 -0.89 -29.78 4.49
N SER A 160 -2.04 -30.29 4.02
CA SER A 160 -2.34 -31.72 4.06
C SER A 160 -1.35 -32.54 3.21
N GLY A 161 -0.99 -32.06 2.02
CA GLY A 161 -0.02 -32.71 1.14
C GLY A 161 1.38 -32.79 1.76
N ILE A 162 1.83 -31.69 2.38
CA ILE A 162 3.11 -31.64 3.10
C ILE A 162 3.09 -32.58 4.30
N ALA A 163 2.02 -32.57 5.10
CA ALA A 163 1.89 -33.44 6.27
C ALA A 163 1.95 -34.93 5.89
N LEU A 164 1.28 -35.33 4.81
CA LEU A 164 1.33 -36.70 4.28
C LEU A 164 2.72 -37.08 3.76
N ALA A 165 3.40 -36.17 3.06
CA ALA A 165 4.74 -36.41 2.53
C ALA A 165 5.78 -36.57 3.65
N VAL A 166 5.71 -35.75 4.70
CA VAL A 166 6.62 -35.80 5.86
C VAL A 166 6.28 -36.96 6.79
N GLY A 167 4.99 -37.21 7.07
CA GLY A 167 4.53 -38.28 7.95
C GLY A 167 4.80 -39.68 7.40
N ALA A 168 4.79 -39.87 6.09
CA ALA A 168 5.19 -41.13 5.46
C ALA A 168 6.69 -41.45 5.61
N GLY A 169 7.53 -40.43 5.86
CA GLY A 169 8.96 -40.59 6.09
C GLY A 169 9.32 -41.04 7.50
N SER A 170 8.52 -40.70 8.51
CA SER A 170 8.91 -40.84 9.92
C SER A 170 8.47 -42.13 10.62
N VAL A 171 7.47 -42.86 10.11
CA VAL A 171 6.90 -44.03 10.83
C VAL A 171 7.16 -45.39 10.16
N GLY A 172 7.52 -45.42 8.86
CA GLY A 172 7.65 -46.68 8.09
C GLY A 172 9.04 -47.03 7.55
N GLN A 173 10.04 -46.16 7.66
CA GLN A 173 11.28 -46.27 6.88
C GLN A 173 12.28 -47.35 7.31
N LEU A 174 12.05 -48.06 8.43
CA LEU A 174 12.98 -49.12 8.85
C LEU A 174 12.66 -50.51 8.27
N ALA A 175 11.44 -50.76 7.75
CA ALA A 175 11.03 -52.12 7.37
C ALA A 175 10.80 -52.36 5.86
N ALA A 176 10.51 -51.32 5.06
CA ALA A 176 9.99 -51.52 3.69
C ALA A 176 10.85 -50.92 2.55
N VAL A 177 11.94 -50.22 2.84
CA VAL A 177 12.75 -49.52 1.81
C VAL A 177 13.53 -50.49 0.91
N ALA A 178 13.64 -51.78 1.28
CA ALA A 178 14.56 -52.69 0.62
C ALA A 178 14.03 -53.40 -0.64
N LEU A 179 12.73 -53.38 -0.96
CA LEU A 179 12.25 -54.30 -2.02
C LEU A 179 11.48 -53.70 -3.19
N PHE A 180 10.62 -52.68 -3.05
CA PHE A 180 9.89 -52.13 -4.20
C PHE A 180 9.40 -50.70 -3.96
N GLY A 181 9.78 -49.78 -4.86
CA GLY A 181 8.92 -48.66 -5.22
C GLY A 181 9.00 -47.42 -4.32
N LEU A 182 8.89 -46.27 -4.98
CA LEU A 182 8.74 -44.95 -4.36
C LEU A 182 7.75 -45.00 -3.17
N PRO A 183 8.06 -44.35 -2.04
CA PRO A 183 7.13 -44.29 -0.92
C PRO A 183 5.79 -43.74 -1.40
N LEU A 184 4.70 -44.50 -1.19
CA LEU A 184 3.33 -44.14 -1.57
C LEU A 184 2.95 -42.71 -1.16
N GLY A 185 3.51 -42.22 -0.05
CA GLY A 185 3.35 -40.84 0.41
C GLY A 185 3.88 -39.77 -0.56
N VAL A 186 4.95 -40.04 -1.31
CA VAL A 186 5.46 -39.12 -2.35
C VAL A 186 4.57 -39.16 -3.60
N LEU A 187 4.09 -40.35 -3.98
CA LEU A 187 3.21 -40.53 -5.13
C LEU A 187 1.86 -39.81 -4.98
N VAL A 188 1.32 -39.75 -3.76
CA VAL A 188 0.06 -39.05 -3.47
C VAL A 188 0.30 -37.60 -3.02
N GLY A 189 1.37 -37.36 -2.24
CA GLY A 189 1.67 -36.04 -1.68
C GLY A 189 2.14 -35.03 -2.74
N ALA A 190 3.01 -35.44 -3.67
CA ALA A 190 3.51 -34.55 -4.72
C ALA A 190 2.39 -33.96 -5.59
N PRO A 191 1.46 -34.76 -6.18
CA PRO A 191 0.36 -34.19 -6.96
C PRO A 191 -0.58 -33.33 -6.12
N ALA A 192 -0.82 -33.68 -4.84
CA ALA A 192 -1.63 -32.86 -3.94
C ALA A 192 -1.01 -31.48 -3.68
N VAL A 193 0.31 -31.40 -3.50
CA VAL A 193 1.04 -30.13 -3.35
C VAL A 193 0.97 -29.30 -4.64
N VAL A 194 1.17 -29.92 -5.81
CA VAL A 194 1.08 -29.22 -7.10
C VAL A 194 -0.33 -28.68 -7.34
N LEU A 195 -1.37 -29.48 -7.10
CA LEU A 195 -2.77 -29.06 -7.21
C LEU A 195 -3.12 -27.95 -6.21
N GLY A 196 -2.67 -28.07 -4.96
CA GLY A 196 -2.86 -27.06 -3.94
C GLY A 196 -2.23 -25.73 -4.33
N LEU A 197 -0.99 -25.75 -4.85
CA LEU A 197 -0.29 -24.56 -5.33
C LEU A 197 -0.99 -23.93 -6.53
N ALA A 198 -1.44 -24.74 -7.49
CA ALA A 198 -2.20 -24.28 -8.65
C ALA A 198 -3.50 -23.58 -8.24
N LEU A 199 -4.23 -24.12 -7.25
CA LEU A 199 -5.44 -23.51 -6.71
C LEU A 199 -5.14 -22.18 -5.99
N VAL A 200 -4.04 -22.08 -5.24
CA VAL A 200 -3.62 -20.82 -4.60
C VAL A 200 -3.35 -19.75 -5.64
N VAL A 201 -2.58 -20.08 -6.68
CA VAL A 201 -2.26 -19.15 -7.78
C VAL A 201 -3.52 -18.72 -8.52
N ALA A 202 -4.42 -19.66 -8.84
CA ALA A 202 -5.70 -19.35 -9.48
C ALA A 202 -6.57 -18.43 -8.61
N GLY A 203 -6.62 -18.66 -7.29
CA GLY A 203 -7.34 -17.81 -6.34
C GLY A 203 -6.78 -16.39 -6.27
N GLN A 204 -5.45 -16.23 -6.29
CA GLN A 204 -4.79 -14.92 -6.31
C GLN A 204 -5.02 -14.17 -7.62
N LEU A 205 -4.92 -14.87 -8.76
CA LEU A 205 -5.22 -14.29 -10.08
C LEU A 205 -6.67 -13.81 -10.16
N ALA A 206 -7.63 -14.62 -9.67
CA ALA A 206 -9.03 -14.22 -9.63
C ALA A 206 -9.22 -12.94 -8.79
N ALA A 207 -8.60 -12.86 -7.60
CA ALA A 207 -8.67 -11.67 -6.76
C ALA A 207 -8.12 -10.41 -7.46
N ALA A 208 -6.96 -10.53 -8.11
CA ALA A 208 -6.35 -9.43 -8.85
C ALA A 208 -7.22 -8.95 -10.04
N VAL A 209 -7.82 -9.89 -10.78
CA VAL A 209 -8.74 -9.56 -11.88
C VAL A 209 -9.99 -8.84 -11.38
N PHE A 210 -10.54 -9.26 -10.24
CA PHE A 210 -11.68 -8.57 -9.64
C PHE A 210 -11.34 -7.15 -9.19
N GLU A 211 -10.18 -6.92 -8.59
CA GLU A 211 -9.71 -5.59 -8.22
C GLU A 211 -9.51 -4.69 -9.44
N SER A 212 -8.89 -5.21 -10.49
CA SER A 212 -8.72 -4.50 -11.77
C SER A 212 -10.07 -4.12 -12.42
N THR A 213 -11.03 -5.05 -12.40
CA THR A 213 -12.36 -4.82 -12.98
C THR A 213 -13.13 -3.76 -12.17
N ASN A 214 -13.05 -3.82 -10.85
CA ASN A 214 -13.69 -2.84 -9.98
C ASN A 214 -13.10 -1.43 -10.18
N ALA A 215 -11.78 -1.31 -10.27
CA ALA A 215 -11.11 -0.03 -10.56
C ALA A 215 -11.54 0.55 -11.92
N THR A 216 -11.71 -0.31 -12.93
CA THR A 216 -12.18 0.11 -14.25
C THR A 216 -13.63 0.60 -14.21
N LEU A 217 -14.50 -0.08 -13.46
CA LEU A 217 -15.90 0.33 -13.28
C LEU A 217 -16.01 1.66 -12.53
N GLU A 218 -15.18 1.88 -11.51
CA GLU A 218 -15.12 3.16 -10.79
C GLU A 218 -14.68 4.30 -11.72
N LEU A 219 -13.69 4.06 -12.58
CA LEU A 219 -13.22 5.06 -13.54
C LEU A 219 -14.31 5.43 -14.56
N VAL A 220 -15.05 4.43 -15.06
CA VAL A 220 -16.21 4.66 -15.95
C VAL A 220 -17.34 5.40 -15.23
N ALA A 221 -17.58 5.13 -13.94
CA ALA A 221 -18.60 5.84 -13.16
C ALA A 221 -18.24 7.33 -13.01
N ILE A 222 -16.97 7.65 -12.76
CA ILE A 222 -16.47 9.04 -12.70
C ILE A 222 -16.61 9.73 -14.06
N GLU A 223 -16.29 9.04 -15.16
CA GLU A 223 -16.40 9.61 -16.51
C GLU A 223 -17.86 9.91 -16.92
N ARG A 224 -18.79 9.03 -16.54
CA ARG A 224 -20.24 9.28 -16.74
C ARG A 224 -20.74 10.46 -15.92
N GLY A 225 -20.30 10.60 -14.66
CA GLY A 225 -20.66 11.77 -13.84
C GLY A 225 -20.13 13.10 -14.40
N ARG A 226 -19.02 13.07 -15.14
CA ARG A 226 -18.41 14.26 -15.76
C ARG A 226 -19.15 14.73 -17.02
N THR A 227 -19.85 13.84 -17.72
CA THR A 227 -20.55 14.16 -18.99
C THR A 227 -21.99 14.61 -18.79
N SER A 228 -22.53 14.50 -17.57
CA SER A 228 -23.89 14.94 -17.22
C SER A 228 -24.01 16.39 -16.73
N PHE A 229 -22.92 17.18 -16.78
CA PHE A 229 -22.88 18.62 -16.49
C PHE A 229 -22.50 19.42 -17.74
#